data_AF-A0A3B8V3E8-F1
#
_entry.id   AF-A0A3B8V3E8-F1
#
_cell.length_a   1.000
_cell.length_b   1.000
_cell.length_c   1.000
_cell.angle_alpha   90.00
_cell.angle_beta   90.00
_cell.angle_gamma   90.00
#
_symmetry.space_group_name_H-M   'P 1'
#
loop_
_entity.id
_entity.type
_entity.pdbx_description
1 polymer ?
#
loop_
_entity_poly.entity_id
_entity_poly.type
_entity_poly.pdbx_seq_one_letter_code
_entity_poly.pdbx_strand_id
1 'polypeptide(L)'
;MGVPFFGWAARKLFGTRNQRQVSRYLEKVEKVNDFEEEMRSLSDAELRARTAEFRRRVKEEGIVGYDLIPEAFAVAREAMDRSVGIRNIFNPEAGFDPDTLPAAARTMYDAVKAEIDRTDDAPPEGEFLGCEESIPAWRFVEIPTALYQAVRELHPTSRPPFRARPFDVQLIGGTVLSEGRIAEMKTGEGKTIVAPLACYLACIEEKQVHVVTVNDYLVQRDRDWTFPFFHALGLTVGAIHPFHMQSADRKKAMYECDVVYGTTAEFGFDYLRDNM
;
A
#
# COMPACT_ATOMS: atom_id res chain seq x y z
N MET A 1 1.62 -26.31 43.32
CA MET A 1 0.77 -26.65 42.15
C MET A 1 1.68 -26.80 40.94
N GLY A 2 2.02 -28.03 40.58
CA GLY A 2 2.94 -28.33 39.48
C GLY A 2 2.28 -28.06 38.13
N VAL A 3 2.98 -27.37 37.23
CA VAL A 3 2.61 -27.30 35.82
C VAL A 3 2.58 -28.74 35.31
N PRO A 4 1.45 -29.25 34.78
CA PRO A 4 1.36 -30.65 34.40
C PRO A 4 2.39 -30.93 33.29
N PHE A 5 3.27 -31.90 33.53
CA PHE A 5 4.36 -32.32 32.63
C PHE A 5 3.85 -32.66 31.21
N PHE A 6 2.59 -33.09 31.10
CA PHE A 6 1.85 -33.28 29.85
C PHE A 6 1.78 -32.03 28.97
N GLY A 7 1.64 -30.83 29.55
CA GLY A 7 1.56 -29.58 28.81
C GLY A 7 2.89 -29.14 28.19
N TRP A 8 4.02 -29.53 28.78
CA TRP A 8 5.35 -29.23 28.26
C TRP A 8 5.70 -30.12 27.07
N ALA A 9 5.44 -31.43 27.16
CA ALA A 9 5.64 -32.37 26.05
C ALA A 9 4.71 -32.07 24.86
N ALA A 10 3.44 -31.75 25.10
CA ALA A 10 2.50 -31.35 24.06
C ALA A 10 2.87 -30.02 23.38
N ARG A 11 3.38 -29.02 24.13
CA ARG A 11 3.91 -27.77 23.54
C ARG A 11 5.17 -27.99 22.70
N LYS A 12 6.01 -28.96 23.05
CA LYS A 12 7.21 -29.32 22.30
C LYS A 12 6.90 -30.09 21.01
N LEU A 13 5.82 -30.87 21.00
CA LEU A 13 5.36 -31.64 19.84
C LEU A 13 4.43 -30.86 18.88
N PHE A 14 3.58 -29.97 19.39
CA PHE A 14 2.57 -29.24 18.60
C PHE A 14 2.79 -27.72 18.51
N GLY A 15 3.88 -27.22 19.10
CA GLY A 15 4.16 -25.79 19.22
C GLY A 15 3.21 -25.04 20.18
N THR A 16 3.51 -23.77 20.43
CA THR A 16 2.60 -22.85 21.12
C THR A 16 1.48 -22.38 20.20
N ARG A 17 0.39 -21.84 20.77
CA ARG A 17 -0.69 -21.21 19.98
C ARG A 17 -0.15 -20.11 19.05
N ASN A 18 0.84 -19.34 19.51
CA ASN A 18 1.46 -18.29 18.70
C ASN A 18 2.30 -18.88 17.57
N GLN A 19 3.08 -19.93 17.82
CA GLN A 19 3.85 -20.61 16.76
C GLN A 19 2.93 -21.16 15.66
N ARG A 20 1.78 -21.75 16.02
CA ARG A 20 0.80 -22.22 15.04
C ARG A 20 0.19 -21.07 14.23
N GLN A 21 -0.13 -19.94 14.87
CA GLN A 21 -0.64 -18.76 14.16
C GLN A 21 0.39 -18.18 13.20
N VAL A 22 1.64 -18.05 13.63
CA VAL A 22 2.74 -17.59 12.76
C VAL A 22 2.93 -18.54 11.58
N SER A 23 2.89 -19.86 11.81
CA SER A 23 3.00 -20.86 10.74
C SER A 23 1.89 -20.69 9.69
N ARG A 24 0.65 -20.44 10.12
CA ARG A 24 -0.48 -20.17 9.22
C ARG A 24 -0.28 -18.88 8.40
N TYR A 25 0.31 -17.84 8.98
CA TYR A 25 0.62 -16.62 8.23
C TYR A 25 1.76 -16.84 7.24
N LEU A 26 2.78 -17.62 7.60
CA LEU A 26 3.86 -17.98 6.69
C LEU A 26 3.35 -18.77 5.49
N GLU A 27 2.43 -19.71 5.69
CA GLU A 27 1.78 -20.43 4.57
C GLU A 27 1.03 -19.47 3.63
N LYS A 28 0.36 -18.44 4.16
CA LYS A 28 -0.25 -17.41 3.33
C LYS A 28 0.79 -16.59 2.58
N VAL A 29 1.90 -16.23 3.22
CA VAL A 29 3.00 -15.51 2.57
C VAL A 29 3.61 -16.31 1.43
N GLU A 30 3.80 -17.62 1.60
CA GLU A 30 4.27 -18.50 0.53
C GLU A 30 3.33 -18.41 -0.69
N LYS A 31 2.01 -18.51 -0.47
CA LYS A 31 1.02 -18.34 -1.53
C LYS A 31 1.07 -16.95 -2.17
N VAL A 32 1.35 -15.89 -1.41
CA VAL A 32 1.57 -14.54 -1.99
C VAL A 32 2.82 -14.52 -2.87
N ASN A 33 3.89 -15.20 -2.47
CA ASN A 33 5.13 -15.28 -3.24
C ASN A 33 4.91 -16.03 -4.57
N ASP A 34 4.04 -17.05 -4.58
CA ASP A 34 3.72 -17.82 -5.79
C ASP A 34 3.09 -16.96 -6.91
N PHE A 35 2.40 -15.87 -6.55
CA PHE A 35 1.82 -14.93 -7.51
C PHE A 35 2.80 -13.85 -8.00
N GLU A 36 4.02 -13.77 -7.45
CA GLU A 36 4.91 -12.62 -7.71
C GLU A 36 5.34 -12.51 -9.17
N GLU A 37 5.59 -13.63 -9.86
CA GLU A 37 5.96 -13.62 -11.27
C GLU A 37 4.81 -13.13 -12.15
N GLU A 38 3.58 -13.59 -11.90
CA GLU A 38 2.37 -13.12 -12.59
C GLU A 38 2.21 -11.61 -12.41
N MET A 39 2.23 -11.11 -11.17
CA MET A 39 1.99 -9.68 -10.90
C MET A 39 3.07 -8.78 -11.52
N ARG A 40 4.33 -9.24 -11.57
CA ARG A 40 5.42 -8.50 -12.23
C ARG A 40 5.25 -8.40 -13.74
N SER A 41 4.56 -9.35 -14.36
CA SER A 41 4.32 -9.36 -15.81
C SER A 41 3.22 -8.38 -16.26
N LEU A 42 2.32 -8.00 -15.35
CA LEU A 42 1.20 -7.10 -15.62
C LEU A 42 1.66 -5.65 -15.86
N SER A 43 1.01 -4.94 -16.77
CA SER A 43 1.12 -3.48 -16.89
C SER A 43 0.56 -2.77 -15.66
N ASP A 44 0.82 -1.47 -15.51
CA ASP A 44 0.24 -0.68 -14.41
C ASP A 44 -1.29 -0.66 -14.50
N ALA A 45 -1.85 -0.57 -15.72
CA ALA A 45 -3.29 -0.60 -15.94
C ALA A 45 -3.91 -1.97 -15.61
N GLU A 46 -3.25 -3.07 -15.98
CA GLU A 46 -3.70 -4.43 -15.65
C GLU A 46 -3.64 -4.70 -14.14
N LEU A 47 -2.56 -4.26 -13.48
CA LEU A 47 -2.41 -4.37 -12.03
C LEU A 47 -3.51 -3.60 -11.29
N ARG A 48 -3.81 -2.37 -11.74
CA ARG A 48 -4.90 -1.55 -11.21
C ARG A 48 -6.28 -2.21 -11.44
N ALA A 49 -6.49 -2.84 -12.59
CA ALA A 49 -7.75 -3.50 -12.93
C ALA A 49 -8.09 -4.68 -11.99
N ARG A 50 -7.08 -5.30 -11.34
CA ARG A 50 -7.30 -6.38 -10.35
C ARG A 50 -8.19 -5.95 -9.19
N THR A 51 -8.16 -4.68 -8.79
CA THR A 51 -9.05 -4.16 -7.74
C THR A 51 -10.53 -4.32 -8.12
N ALA A 52 -10.91 -4.01 -9.36
CA ALA A 52 -12.28 -4.17 -9.84
C ALA A 52 -12.68 -5.66 -9.94
N GLU A 53 -11.75 -6.51 -10.35
CA GLU A 53 -11.95 -7.96 -10.35
C GLU A 53 -12.21 -8.51 -8.94
N PHE A 54 -11.41 -8.10 -7.96
CA PHE A 54 -11.59 -8.54 -6.58
C PHE A 54 -12.92 -8.06 -5.99
N ARG A 55 -13.29 -6.79 -6.20
CA ARG A 55 -14.60 -6.26 -5.81
C ARG A 55 -15.75 -7.08 -6.41
N ARG A 56 -15.64 -7.43 -7.69
CA ARG A 56 -16.61 -8.30 -8.38
C ARG A 56 -16.70 -9.67 -7.71
N ARG A 57 -15.57 -10.32 -7.44
CA ARG A 57 -15.52 -11.64 -6.77
C ARG A 57 -16.13 -11.61 -5.37
N VAL A 58 -15.87 -10.56 -4.58
CA VAL A 58 -16.52 -10.39 -3.27
C VAL A 58 -18.03 -10.26 -3.42
N LYS A 59 -18.50 -9.41 -4.34
CA LYS A 59 -19.92 -9.09 -4.49
C LYS A 59 -20.75 -10.20 -5.14
N GLU A 60 -20.21 -10.82 -6.19
CA GLU A 60 -20.94 -11.77 -7.03
C GLU A 60 -20.73 -13.22 -6.59
N GLU A 61 -19.54 -13.58 -6.13
CA GLU A 61 -19.19 -14.95 -5.71
C GLU A 61 -19.30 -15.16 -4.20
N GLY A 62 -19.45 -14.07 -3.42
CA GLY A 62 -19.54 -14.12 -1.97
C GLY A 62 -18.22 -14.49 -1.28
N ILE A 63 -17.09 -14.34 -1.98
CA ILE A 63 -15.76 -14.58 -1.42
C ILE A 63 -15.47 -13.52 -0.34
N VAL A 64 -15.01 -13.95 0.82
CA VAL A 64 -14.57 -13.04 1.88
C VAL A 64 -13.18 -12.52 1.53
N GLY A 65 -12.91 -11.23 1.73
CA GLY A 65 -11.64 -10.59 1.36
C GLY A 65 -10.43 -11.29 1.98
N TYR A 66 -10.56 -11.86 3.17
CA TYR A 66 -9.51 -12.65 3.81
C TYR A 66 -8.99 -13.84 2.97
N ASP A 67 -9.85 -14.44 2.15
CA ASP A 67 -9.49 -15.55 1.27
C ASP A 67 -8.77 -15.06 0.00
N LEU A 68 -8.94 -13.79 -0.35
CA LEU A 68 -8.22 -13.13 -1.45
C LEU A 68 -6.81 -12.67 -1.06
N ILE A 69 -6.41 -12.77 0.21
CA ILE A 69 -5.09 -12.29 0.69
C ILE A 69 -3.93 -12.74 -0.20
N PRO A 70 -3.78 -14.02 -0.62
CA PRO A 70 -2.67 -14.43 -1.46
C PRO A 70 -2.49 -13.57 -2.72
N GLU A 71 -3.58 -13.33 -3.43
CA GLU A 71 -3.61 -12.64 -4.71
C GLU A 71 -3.62 -11.12 -4.52
N ALA A 72 -4.47 -10.62 -3.62
CA ALA A 72 -4.59 -9.20 -3.31
C ALA A 72 -3.29 -8.63 -2.72
N PHE A 73 -2.58 -9.37 -1.86
CA PHE A 73 -1.31 -8.90 -1.32
C PHE A 73 -0.16 -9.02 -2.33
N ALA A 74 -0.24 -9.91 -3.32
CA ALA A 74 0.71 -9.93 -4.42
C ALA A 74 0.56 -8.67 -5.29
N VAL A 75 -0.69 -8.31 -5.63
CA VAL A 75 -1.03 -7.05 -6.33
C VAL A 75 -0.55 -5.84 -5.52
N ALA A 76 -0.88 -5.79 -4.23
CA ALA A 76 -0.49 -4.68 -3.35
C ALA A 76 1.04 -4.57 -3.20
N ARG A 77 1.75 -5.70 -3.07
CA ARG A 77 3.22 -5.73 -2.98
C ARG A 77 3.85 -5.16 -4.25
N GLU A 78 3.35 -5.54 -5.42
CA GLU A 78 3.86 -5.05 -6.69
C GLU A 78 3.55 -3.56 -6.87
N ALA A 79 2.33 -3.14 -6.56
CA ALA A 79 1.93 -1.73 -6.61
C ALA A 79 2.79 -0.85 -5.69
N MET A 80 3.12 -1.33 -4.49
CA MET A 80 4.01 -0.64 -3.56
C MET A 80 5.44 -0.52 -4.12
N ASP A 81 6.04 -1.62 -4.61
CA ASP A 81 7.41 -1.60 -5.14
C ASP A 81 7.53 -0.69 -6.36
N ARG A 82 6.54 -0.70 -7.26
CA ARG A 82 6.51 0.17 -8.44
C ARG A 82 6.32 1.63 -8.06
N SER A 83 5.24 1.95 -7.33
CA SER A 83 4.69 3.31 -7.27
C SER A 83 5.31 4.15 -6.15
N VAL A 84 5.66 3.50 -5.04
CA VAL A 84 6.35 4.13 -3.91
C VAL A 84 7.88 3.97 -4.03
N GLY A 85 8.34 2.91 -4.73
CA GLY A 85 9.76 2.62 -4.96
C GLY A 85 10.23 3.05 -6.35
N ILE A 86 10.18 2.13 -7.31
CA ILE A 86 10.89 2.22 -8.59
C ILE A 86 10.58 3.50 -9.37
N ARG A 87 9.33 3.96 -9.36
CA ARG A 87 8.91 5.18 -10.07
C ARG A 87 9.71 6.43 -9.64
N ASN A 88 10.37 6.43 -8.48
CA ASN A 88 11.28 7.50 -8.07
C ASN A 88 12.52 7.66 -8.96
N ILE A 89 12.82 6.76 -9.91
CA ILE A 89 13.85 7.02 -10.93
C ILE A 89 13.56 8.27 -11.79
N PHE A 90 12.30 8.72 -11.81
CA PHE A 90 11.86 9.95 -12.48
C PHE A 90 11.59 11.11 -11.52
N ASN A 91 11.73 10.89 -10.21
CA ASN A 91 11.58 11.95 -9.23
C ASN A 91 12.81 12.87 -9.27
N PRO A 92 12.66 14.17 -9.58
CA PRO A 92 13.80 15.09 -9.69
C PRO A 92 14.58 15.24 -8.37
N GLU A 93 13.95 14.98 -7.23
CA GLU A 93 14.58 15.06 -5.91
C GLU A 93 15.33 13.78 -5.51
N ALA A 94 15.09 12.66 -6.20
CA ALA A 94 15.68 11.37 -5.84
C ALA A 94 17.10 11.17 -6.38
N GLY A 95 17.55 12.01 -7.33
CA GLY A 95 18.92 11.99 -7.85
C GLY A 95 19.31 10.69 -8.55
N PHE A 96 18.39 10.07 -9.28
CA PHE A 96 18.68 8.86 -10.05
C PHE A 96 19.62 9.16 -11.23
N ASP A 97 20.67 8.34 -11.39
CA ASP A 97 21.60 8.41 -12.51
C ASP A 97 21.21 7.39 -13.60
N PRO A 98 20.61 7.84 -14.73
CA PRO A 98 20.17 6.93 -15.79
C PRO A 98 21.33 6.31 -16.57
N ASP A 99 22.58 6.79 -16.44
CA ASP A 99 23.76 6.18 -17.08
C ASP A 99 24.12 4.82 -16.45
N THR A 100 23.56 4.53 -15.27
CA THR A 100 23.69 3.22 -14.61
C THR A 100 22.80 2.13 -15.21
N LEU A 101 21.82 2.49 -16.06
CA LEU A 101 20.92 1.54 -16.71
C LEU A 101 21.61 0.84 -17.89
N PRO A 102 21.32 -0.46 -18.13
CA PRO A 102 21.69 -1.11 -19.38
C PRO A 102 21.12 -0.37 -20.59
N ALA A 103 21.81 -0.42 -21.74
CA ALA A 103 21.44 0.36 -22.93
C ALA A 103 19.96 0.21 -23.36
N ALA A 104 19.43 -1.01 -23.36
CA ALA A 104 18.03 -1.27 -23.68
C ALA A 104 17.06 -0.61 -22.68
N ALA A 105 17.38 -0.65 -21.39
CA ALA A 105 16.60 0.00 -20.35
C ALA A 105 16.72 1.53 -20.41
N ARG A 106 17.90 2.04 -20.78
CA ARG A 106 18.10 3.48 -21.00
C ARG A 106 17.21 4.02 -22.12
N THR A 107 17.09 3.31 -23.24
CA THR A 107 16.17 3.71 -24.30
C THR A 107 14.71 3.79 -23.82
N MET A 108 14.27 2.84 -22.99
CA MET A 108 12.93 2.88 -22.39
C MET A 108 12.79 4.05 -21.40
N TYR A 109 13.81 4.29 -20.57
CA TYR A 109 13.85 5.42 -19.65
C TYR A 109 13.71 6.75 -20.38
N ASP A 110 14.51 6.97 -21.43
CA ASP A 110 14.50 8.21 -22.22
C ASP A 110 13.15 8.44 -22.90
N ALA A 111 12.50 7.37 -23.38
CA ALA A 111 11.16 7.45 -23.97
C ALA A 111 10.09 7.84 -22.93
N VAL A 112 10.11 7.21 -21.74
CA VAL A 112 9.20 7.57 -20.64
C VAL A 112 9.47 8.99 -20.14
N LYS A 113 10.73 9.38 -20.00
CA LYS A 113 11.11 10.75 -19.59
C LYS A 113 10.61 11.79 -20.60
N ALA A 114 10.76 11.50 -21.89
CA ALA A 114 10.19 12.36 -22.93
C ALA A 114 8.68 12.47 -22.78
N GLU A 115 7.94 11.38 -22.54
CA GLU A 115 6.49 11.43 -22.30
C GLU A 115 6.11 12.27 -21.07
N ILE A 116 6.86 12.12 -19.97
CA ILE A 116 6.69 12.92 -18.75
C ILE A 116 6.84 14.41 -19.08
N ASP A 117 7.86 14.79 -19.87
CA ASP A 117 8.14 16.21 -20.18
C ASP A 117 7.09 16.89 -21.07
N ARG A 118 6.26 16.12 -21.79
CA ARG A 118 5.13 16.61 -22.60
C ARG A 118 3.77 16.42 -21.94
N THR A 119 3.73 15.82 -20.75
CA THR A 119 2.49 15.58 -20.01
C THR A 119 2.33 16.65 -18.94
N ASP A 120 1.19 17.34 -18.93
CA ASP A 120 0.87 18.31 -17.89
C ASP A 120 0.61 17.63 -16.55
N ASP A 121 0.89 18.32 -15.46
CA ASP A 121 0.54 17.86 -14.11
C ASP A 121 -0.98 17.71 -13.97
N ALA A 122 -1.41 16.63 -13.31
CA ALA A 122 -2.83 16.35 -13.16
C ALA A 122 -3.44 17.16 -12.00
N PRO A 123 -4.68 17.68 -12.15
CA PRO A 123 -5.34 18.40 -11.06
C PRO A 123 -5.70 17.44 -9.90
N PRO A 124 -5.79 17.95 -8.65
CA PRO A 124 -6.09 17.16 -7.45
C PRO A 124 -7.58 16.78 -7.31
N GLU A 125 -8.16 16.20 -8.36
CA GLU A 125 -9.56 15.83 -8.46
C GLU A 125 -9.74 14.44 -9.09
N GLY A 126 -10.96 13.91 -9.10
CA GLY A 126 -11.24 12.59 -9.67
C GLY A 126 -10.45 11.48 -8.98
N GLU A 127 -9.60 10.77 -9.73
CA GLU A 127 -8.74 9.71 -9.18
C GLU A 127 -7.64 10.22 -8.25
N PHE A 128 -7.38 11.53 -8.25
CA PHE A 128 -6.43 12.19 -7.37
C PHE A 128 -7.11 12.92 -6.19
N LEU A 129 -8.41 12.65 -5.96
CA LEU A 129 -9.11 13.14 -4.79
C LEU A 129 -8.33 12.81 -3.51
N GLY A 130 -8.17 13.83 -2.67
CA GLY A 130 -7.36 13.75 -1.45
C GLY A 130 -6.03 14.50 -1.53
N CYS A 131 -5.50 14.76 -2.74
CA CYS A 131 -4.29 15.57 -2.93
C CYS A 131 -4.59 17.06 -2.78
N GLU A 132 -3.66 17.86 -2.22
CA GLU A 132 -3.82 19.32 -2.12
C GLU A 132 -3.27 20.04 -3.36
N GLU A 133 -2.13 19.58 -3.84
CA GLU A 133 -1.42 20.14 -5.00
C GLU A 133 -1.63 19.28 -6.24
N SER A 134 -1.35 19.86 -7.41
CA SER A 134 -1.30 19.11 -8.67
C SER A 134 -0.28 17.98 -8.61
N ILE A 135 -0.56 16.90 -9.31
CA ILE A 135 0.20 15.67 -9.25
C ILE A 135 1.17 15.68 -10.42
N PRO A 136 2.48 15.58 -10.17
CA PRO A 136 3.44 15.68 -11.25
C PRO A 136 3.37 14.49 -12.19
N ALA A 137 3.52 14.72 -13.50
CA ALA A 137 3.32 13.71 -14.55
C ALA A 137 4.06 12.38 -14.31
N TRP A 138 5.28 12.43 -13.76
CA TRP A 138 6.08 11.24 -13.45
C TRP A 138 5.41 10.27 -12.47
N ARG A 139 4.40 10.71 -11.70
CA ARG A 139 3.62 9.87 -10.78
C ARG A 139 2.63 8.95 -11.48
N PHE A 140 2.18 9.28 -12.70
CA PHE A 140 1.10 8.56 -13.37
C PHE A 140 1.37 8.17 -14.83
N VAL A 141 2.38 8.73 -15.50
CA VAL A 141 2.79 8.27 -16.83
C VAL A 141 3.19 6.78 -16.78
N GLU A 142 2.74 5.99 -17.74
CA GLU A 142 2.96 4.54 -17.76
C GLU A 142 4.44 4.18 -17.93
N ILE A 143 4.90 3.15 -17.21
CA ILE A 143 6.27 2.64 -17.27
C ILE A 143 6.24 1.21 -17.82
N PRO A 144 7.04 0.88 -18.86
CA PRO A 144 7.14 -0.50 -19.35
C PRO A 144 7.63 -1.46 -18.26
N THR A 145 7.04 -2.65 -18.18
CA THR A 145 7.41 -3.69 -17.20
C THR A 145 8.89 -4.08 -17.25
N ALA A 146 9.48 -4.07 -18.44
CA ALA A 146 10.90 -4.32 -18.63
C ALA A 146 11.81 -3.23 -17.99
N LEU A 147 11.35 -1.97 -17.90
CA LEU A 147 12.09 -0.93 -17.18
C LEU A 147 12.01 -1.15 -15.66
N TYR A 148 10.85 -1.56 -15.13
CA TYR A 148 10.75 -1.98 -13.73
C TYR A 148 11.74 -3.10 -13.40
N GLN A 149 11.83 -4.11 -14.27
CA GLN A 149 12.76 -5.22 -14.10
C GLN A 149 14.23 -4.75 -14.09
N ALA A 150 14.63 -3.87 -15.01
CA ALA A 150 15.99 -3.34 -15.05
C ALA A 150 16.37 -2.59 -13.75
N VAL A 151 15.45 -1.82 -13.18
CA VAL A 151 15.69 -1.13 -11.89
C VAL A 151 15.82 -2.13 -10.73
N ARG A 152 15.08 -3.24 -10.75
CA ARG A 152 15.21 -4.30 -9.73
C ARG A 152 16.57 -4.99 -9.79
N GLU A 153 17.12 -5.18 -10.99
CA GLU A 153 18.45 -5.75 -11.19
C GLU A 153 19.54 -4.79 -10.68
N LEU A 154 19.37 -3.48 -10.91
CA LEU A 154 20.27 -2.44 -10.40
C LEU A 154 20.18 -2.29 -8.86
N HIS A 155 18.97 -2.42 -8.30
CA HIS A 155 18.70 -2.28 -6.88
C HIS A 155 18.10 -3.58 -6.32
N PRO A 156 18.89 -4.64 -6.10
CA PRO A 156 18.36 -5.96 -5.71
C PRO A 156 17.75 -5.98 -4.30
N THR A 157 18.19 -5.08 -3.42
CA THR A 157 17.64 -4.97 -2.06
C THR A 157 16.49 -3.98 -2.02
N SER A 158 15.37 -4.36 -1.39
CA SER A 158 14.24 -3.46 -1.16
C SER A 158 14.63 -2.34 -0.17
N ARG A 159 15.06 -1.20 -0.70
CA ARG A 159 15.40 0.02 0.03
C ARG A 159 14.93 1.28 -0.71
N PRO A 160 14.35 2.25 0.01
CA PRO A 160 14.05 3.56 -0.57
C PRO A 160 15.32 4.27 -1.08
N PRO A 161 15.20 5.18 -2.05
CA PRO A 161 13.94 5.60 -2.68
C PRO A 161 13.50 4.70 -3.85
N PHE A 162 14.38 3.85 -4.40
CA PHE A 162 14.13 3.15 -5.66
C PHE A 162 13.46 1.78 -5.53
N ARG A 163 13.28 1.28 -4.31
CA ARG A 163 12.55 0.05 -4.03
C ARG A 163 11.71 0.22 -2.78
N ALA A 164 10.52 -0.37 -2.80
CA ALA A 164 9.60 -0.36 -1.67
C ALA A 164 8.83 -1.68 -1.51
N ARG A 165 9.31 -2.79 -2.13
CA ARG A 165 8.73 -4.13 -2.01
C ARG A 165 8.51 -4.51 -0.54
N PRO A 166 7.24 -4.75 -0.12
CA PRO A 166 6.94 -5.27 1.20
C PRO A 166 7.66 -6.59 1.50
N PHE A 167 8.28 -6.67 2.67
CA PHE A 167 8.87 -7.89 3.20
C PHE A 167 7.80 -8.86 3.71
N ASP A 168 8.16 -10.13 3.84
CA ASP A 168 7.28 -11.19 4.31
C ASP A 168 6.70 -10.90 5.70
N VAL A 169 7.51 -10.35 6.61
CA VAL A 169 7.05 -9.92 7.94
C VAL A 169 6.00 -8.81 7.87
N GLN A 170 6.03 -7.97 6.84
CA GLN A 170 5.05 -6.91 6.63
C GLN A 170 3.74 -7.47 6.05
N LEU A 171 3.81 -8.48 5.17
CA LEU A 171 2.63 -9.22 4.73
C LEU A 171 1.94 -9.95 5.89
N ILE A 172 2.71 -10.54 6.81
CA ILE A 172 2.18 -11.11 8.05
C ILE A 172 1.48 -10.01 8.86
N GLY A 173 2.11 -8.86 9.03
CA GLY A 173 1.51 -7.70 9.70
C GLY A 173 0.18 -7.30 9.08
N GLY A 174 0.11 -7.20 7.74
CA GLY A 174 -1.11 -6.83 7.02
C GLY A 174 -2.22 -7.86 7.20
N THR A 175 -1.85 -9.14 7.20
CA THR A 175 -2.78 -10.26 7.46
C THR A 175 -3.32 -10.19 8.88
N VAL A 176 -2.47 -9.91 9.87
CA VAL A 176 -2.86 -9.78 11.28
C VAL A 176 -3.83 -8.61 11.48
N LEU A 177 -3.54 -7.44 10.90
CA LEU A 177 -4.46 -6.29 10.97
C LEU A 177 -5.81 -6.59 10.32
N SER A 178 -5.80 -7.30 9.19
CA SER A 178 -7.02 -7.71 8.47
C SER A 178 -7.90 -8.68 9.28
N GLU A 179 -7.34 -9.39 10.26
CA GLU A 179 -8.10 -10.21 11.21
C GLU A 179 -8.67 -9.42 12.40
N GLY A 180 -8.52 -8.09 12.42
CA GLY A 180 -8.92 -7.25 13.56
C GLY A 180 -8.03 -7.44 14.78
N ARG A 181 -6.74 -7.76 14.58
CA ARG A 181 -5.77 -8.02 15.65
C ARG A 181 -4.64 -7.00 15.64
N ILE A 182 -3.87 -6.98 16.73
CA ILE A 182 -2.71 -6.11 16.89
C ILE A 182 -1.47 -6.79 16.29
N ALA A 183 -0.87 -6.14 15.30
CA ALA A 183 0.43 -6.53 14.76
C ALA A 183 1.56 -5.85 15.55
N GLU A 184 2.11 -6.55 16.55
CA GLU A 184 3.31 -6.09 17.24
C GLU A 184 4.54 -6.27 16.34
N MET A 185 5.23 -5.16 16.07
CA MET A 185 6.40 -5.10 15.21
C MET A 185 7.42 -4.16 15.84
N LYS A 186 8.72 -4.43 15.67
CA LYS A 186 9.77 -3.54 16.18
C LYS A 186 9.84 -2.25 15.35
N THR A 187 10.36 -1.19 15.94
CA THR A 187 10.71 0.03 15.20
C THR A 187 11.71 -0.33 14.09
N GLY A 188 11.47 0.19 12.89
CA GLY A 188 12.27 -0.12 11.71
C GLY A 188 11.79 -1.31 10.88
N GLU A 189 10.80 -2.09 11.34
CA GLU A 189 10.21 -3.18 10.54
C GLU A 189 9.20 -2.68 9.48
N GLY A 190 9.05 -1.36 9.34
CA GLY A 190 8.22 -0.71 8.31
C GLY A 190 6.72 -0.80 8.57
N LYS A 191 6.27 -0.40 9.77
CA LYS A 191 4.85 -0.32 10.15
C LYS A 191 4.00 0.50 9.18
N THR A 192 4.58 1.54 8.58
CA THR A 192 3.90 2.39 7.60
C THR A 192 3.55 1.65 6.31
N ILE A 193 4.24 0.54 5.97
CA ILE A 193 3.88 -0.34 4.83
C ILE A 193 2.68 -1.24 5.17
N VAL A 194 2.56 -1.62 6.44
CA VAL A 194 1.61 -2.65 6.88
C VAL A 194 0.17 -2.15 6.86
N ALA A 195 -0.07 -0.90 7.25
CA ALA A 195 -1.41 -0.32 7.25
C ALA A 195 -2.02 -0.26 5.84
N PRO A 196 -1.33 0.23 4.78
CA PRO A 196 -1.84 0.21 3.41
C PRO A 196 -2.26 -1.15 2.90
N LEU A 197 -1.53 -2.23 3.22
CA LEU A 197 -1.90 -3.61 2.85
C LEU A 197 -3.26 -4.01 3.44
N ALA A 198 -3.48 -3.70 4.72
CA ALA A 198 -4.75 -3.98 5.38
C ALA A 198 -5.89 -3.08 4.87
N CYS A 199 -5.59 -1.81 4.58
CA CYS A 199 -6.55 -0.87 3.99
C CYS A 199 -7.03 -1.39 2.63
N TYR A 200 -6.11 -1.83 1.77
CA TYR A 200 -6.45 -2.35 0.44
C TYR A 200 -7.45 -3.51 0.52
N LEU A 201 -7.23 -4.46 1.42
CA LEU A 201 -8.13 -5.59 1.59
C LEU A 201 -9.55 -5.16 2.02
N ALA A 202 -9.65 -4.19 2.93
CA ALA A 202 -10.93 -3.64 3.34
C ALA A 202 -11.63 -2.88 2.19
N CYS A 203 -10.87 -2.13 1.38
CA CYS A 203 -11.41 -1.41 0.22
C CYS A 203 -11.87 -2.33 -0.93
N ILE A 204 -11.28 -3.52 -1.05
CA ILE A 204 -11.78 -4.59 -1.95
C ILE A 204 -13.16 -5.09 -1.49
N GLU A 205 -13.43 -5.09 -0.18
CA GLU A 205 -14.74 -5.41 0.39
C GLU A 205 -15.69 -4.19 0.41
N GLU A 206 -15.40 -3.14 -0.38
CA GLU A 206 -16.16 -1.89 -0.46
C GLU A 206 -16.31 -1.18 0.90
N LYS A 207 -15.36 -1.41 1.83
CA LYS A 207 -15.30 -0.67 3.10
C LYS A 207 -14.46 0.59 2.95
N GLN A 208 -14.93 1.67 3.55
CA GLN A 208 -14.12 2.86 3.80
C GLN A 208 -13.25 2.65 5.03
N VAL A 209 -12.01 3.17 5.00
CA VAL A 209 -11.02 2.93 6.06
C VAL A 209 -10.54 4.22 6.69
N HIS A 210 -10.54 4.28 8.02
CA HIS A 210 -9.92 5.37 8.78
C HIS A 210 -8.57 4.90 9.34
N VAL A 211 -7.48 5.57 8.95
CA VAL A 211 -6.14 5.35 9.49
C VAL A 211 -5.85 6.41 10.55
N VAL A 212 -5.66 5.96 11.78
CA VAL A 212 -5.48 6.86 12.92
C VAL A 212 -3.99 6.99 13.25
N THR A 213 -3.49 8.23 13.31
CA THR A 213 -2.14 8.56 13.78
C THR A 213 -2.19 9.46 15.02
N VAL A 214 -1.03 9.71 15.63
CA VAL A 214 -0.95 10.46 16.90
C VAL A 214 -0.90 11.98 16.74
N ASN A 215 -0.59 12.51 15.55
CA ASN A 215 -0.54 13.96 15.30
C ASN A 215 -0.66 14.27 13.79
N ASP A 216 -0.98 15.53 13.48
CA ASP A 216 -1.20 16.00 12.10
C ASP A 216 0.03 15.88 11.19
N TYR A 217 1.24 16.00 11.75
CA TYR A 217 2.46 15.78 10.96
C TYR A 217 2.53 14.35 10.41
N LEU A 218 2.21 13.36 11.24
CA LEU A 218 2.20 11.95 10.82
C LEU A 218 1.01 11.65 9.91
N VAL A 219 -0.14 12.29 10.12
CA VAL A 219 -1.29 12.23 9.20
C VAL A 219 -0.83 12.59 7.78
N GLN A 220 -0.28 13.78 7.60
CA GLN A 220 0.09 14.27 6.27
C GLN A 220 1.24 13.44 5.68
N ARG A 221 2.30 13.22 6.47
CA ARG A 221 3.48 12.45 6.02
C ARG A 221 3.10 11.05 5.55
N ASP A 222 2.32 10.31 6.34
CA ASP A 222 1.99 8.92 6.01
C ASP A 222 0.97 8.85 4.87
N ARG A 223 0.03 9.80 4.79
CA ARG A 223 -0.87 9.93 3.64
C ARG A 223 -0.10 10.17 2.35
N ASP A 224 0.82 11.13 2.31
CA ASP A 224 1.57 11.48 1.09
C ASP A 224 2.53 10.36 0.68
N TRP A 225 3.16 9.71 1.67
CA TRP A 225 4.05 8.60 1.40
C TRP A 225 3.31 7.38 0.82
N THR A 226 2.05 7.16 1.22
CA THR A 226 1.23 6.02 0.77
C THR A 226 0.31 6.35 -0.41
N PHE A 227 0.10 7.62 -0.75
CA PHE A 227 -0.69 8.05 -1.90
C PHE A 227 -0.36 7.29 -3.21
N PRO A 228 0.92 7.12 -3.62
CA PRO A 228 1.23 6.43 -4.86
C PRO A 228 0.78 4.97 -4.85
N PHE A 229 0.77 4.32 -3.69
CA PHE A 229 0.29 2.95 -3.53
C PHE A 229 -1.23 2.87 -3.73
N PHE A 230 -2.00 3.75 -3.09
CA PHE A 230 -3.46 3.75 -3.23
C PHE A 230 -3.88 4.11 -4.65
N HIS A 231 -3.25 5.12 -5.24
CA HIS A 231 -3.50 5.51 -6.63
C HIS A 231 -3.22 4.36 -7.61
N ALA A 232 -2.10 3.64 -7.46
CA ALA A 232 -1.78 2.50 -8.32
C ALA A 232 -2.81 1.35 -8.24
N LEU A 233 -3.56 1.29 -7.14
CA LEU A 233 -4.63 0.30 -6.93
C LEU A 233 -6.03 0.84 -7.26
N GLY A 234 -6.12 2.07 -7.77
CA GLY A 234 -7.38 2.73 -8.12
C GLY A 234 -8.19 3.19 -6.92
N LEU A 235 -7.51 3.53 -5.84
CA LEU A 235 -8.08 4.03 -4.60
C LEU A 235 -7.63 5.47 -4.34
N THR A 236 -8.52 6.22 -3.69
CA THR A 236 -8.28 7.59 -3.24
C THR A 236 -7.86 7.61 -1.77
N VAL A 237 -7.03 8.58 -1.39
CA VAL A 237 -6.59 8.73 0.00
C VAL A 237 -6.55 10.20 0.43
N GLY A 238 -7.32 10.51 1.47
CA GLY A 238 -7.45 11.83 2.06
C GLY A 238 -6.77 11.96 3.43
N ALA A 239 -6.59 13.20 3.87
CA ALA A 239 -6.10 13.55 5.19
C ALA A 239 -7.00 14.62 5.83
N ILE A 240 -7.46 14.37 7.05
CA ILE A 240 -8.27 15.33 7.81
C ILE A 240 -7.42 16.07 8.84
N HIS A 241 -7.67 17.37 8.94
CA HIS A 241 -6.98 18.27 9.86
C HIS A 241 -7.97 19.16 10.62
N PRO A 242 -7.55 19.80 11.73
CA PRO A 242 -8.36 20.77 12.44
C PRO A 242 -8.84 21.92 11.54
N PHE A 243 -9.98 22.53 11.88
CA PHE A 243 -10.61 23.56 11.04
C PHE A 243 -9.80 24.83 10.77
N HIS A 244 -8.83 25.15 11.63
CA HIS A 244 -7.95 26.29 11.39
C HIS A 244 -6.89 25.99 10.30
N MET A 245 -6.77 24.72 9.89
CA MET A 245 -5.89 24.24 8.82
C MET A 245 -6.68 23.79 7.58
N GLN A 246 -7.95 23.40 7.74
CA GLN A 246 -8.75 22.79 6.68
C GLN A 246 -10.20 23.29 6.71
N SER A 247 -10.75 23.69 5.56
CA SER A 247 -12.16 24.09 5.48
C SER A 247 -13.10 22.90 5.66
N ALA A 248 -14.35 23.18 6.06
CA ALA A 248 -15.36 22.12 6.23
C ALA A 248 -15.67 21.37 4.92
N ASP A 249 -15.81 22.08 3.80
CA ASP A 249 -16.04 21.46 2.49
C ASP A 249 -14.88 20.56 2.07
N ARG A 250 -13.64 21.03 2.32
CA ARG A 250 -12.46 20.23 2.04
C ARG A 250 -12.43 18.97 2.90
N LYS A 251 -12.71 19.11 4.19
CA LYS A 251 -12.75 17.98 5.12
C LYS A 251 -13.80 16.95 4.71
N LYS A 252 -14.99 17.41 4.29
CA LYS A 252 -16.04 16.55 3.74
C LYS A 252 -15.56 15.77 2.52
N ALA A 253 -14.87 16.42 1.59
CA ALA A 253 -14.27 15.75 0.43
C ALA A 253 -13.21 14.70 0.83
N MET A 254 -12.47 14.90 1.93
CA MET A 254 -11.54 13.87 2.42
C MET A 254 -12.27 12.64 2.93
N TYR A 255 -13.42 12.82 3.59
CA TYR A 255 -14.32 11.74 3.97
C TYR A 255 -15.03 11.05 2.80
N GLU A 256 -14.84 11.52 1.56
CA GLU A 256 -15.30 10.80 0.35
C GLU A 256 -14.22 9.86 -0.22
N CYS A 257 -12.98 9.93 0.29
CA CYS A 257 -11.90 9.05 -0.15
C CYS A 257 -12.10 7.61 0.37
N ASP A 258 -11.58 6.61 -0.35
CA ASP A 258 -11.60 5.20 0.08
C ASP A 258 -10.87 5.01 1.43
N VAL A 259 -9.78 5.77 1.63
CA VAL A 259 -8.97 5.77 2.86
C VAL A 259 -8.79 7.19 3.37
N VAL A 260 -8.94 7.40 4.68
CA VAL A 260 -8.81 8.70 5.33
C VAL A 260 -7.83 8.61 6.49
N TYR A 261 -6.77 9.40 6.44
CA TYR A 261 -5.85 9.58 7.55
C TYR A 261 -6.33 10.71 8.47
N GLY A 262 -6.23 10.52 9.79
CA GLY A 262 -6.59 11.53 10.77
C GLY A 262 -6.05 11.22 12.16
N THR A 263 -6.24 12.15 13.09
CA THR A 263 -5.98 11.89 14.51
C THR A 263 -7.25 11.41 15.21
N THR A 264 -7.12 10.73 16.35
CA THR A 264 -8.27 10.31 17.16
C THR A 264 -9.15 11.50 17.55
N ALA A 265 -8.53 12.64 17.86
CA ALA A 265 -9.25 13.85 18.23
C ALA A 265 -10.10 14.39 17.07
N GLU A 266 -9.53 14.44 15.86
CA GLU A 266 -10.24 14.95 14.69
C GLU A 266 -11.46 14.10 14.32
N PHE A 267 -11.29 12.78 14.23
CA PHE A 267 -12.43 11.87 14.00
C PHE A 267 -13.50 12.01 15.09
N GLY A 268 -13.09 12.14 16.36
CA GLY A 268 -14.02 12.32 17.47
C GLY A 268 -14.80 13.63 17.39
N PHE A 269 -14.15 14.75 17.08
CA PHE A 269 -14.81 16.04 16.94
C PHE A 269 -15.69 16.13 15.70
N ASP A 270 -15.31 15.49 14.58
CA ASP A 270 -16.18 15.38 13.40
C ASP A 270 -17.45 14.62 13.73
N TYR A 271 -17.32 13.43 14.35
CA TYR A 271 -18.48 12.64 14.77
C TYR A 271 -19.42 13.42 15.69
N LEU A 272 -18.89 14.15 16.67
CA LEU A 272 -19.72 14.99 17.54
C LEU A 272 -20.46 16.07 16.76
N ARG A 273 -19.80 16.74 15.81
CA ARG A 273 -20.42 17.79 14.99
C ARG A 273 -21.50 17.27 14.05
N ASP A 274 -21.36 16.06 13.52
CA ASP A 274 -22.37 15.45 12.66
C ASP A 274 -23.65 15.07 13.44
N ASN A 275 -23.58 15.04 14.77
CA ASN A 275 -24.68 14.65 15.66
C ASN A 275 -25.20 15.80 16.56
N MET A 276 -24.80 17.04 16.31
CA MET A 276 -25.35 18.25 16.94
C MET A 276 -26.35 18.93 16.02
#